data_AF-A0A9W4T214-F1
#
_entry.id   AF-A0A9W4T214-F1
#
_cell.length_a   1.000
_cell.length_b   1.000
_cell.length_c   1.000
_cell.angle_alpha   90.00
_cell.angle_beta   90.00
_cell.angle_gamma   90.00
#
_symmetry.space_group_name_H-M   'P 1'
#
loop_
_entity.id
_entity.type
_entity.pdbx_description
1 polymer ?
#
loop_
_entity_poly.entity_id
_entity_poly.type
_entity_poly.pdbx_seq_one_letter_code
_entity_poly.pdbx_strand_id
1 'polypeptide(L)'
;MTSLYNDKVSDYYSSVSSSASLTTAPTTATQSSTAVTTSSHMQSTLLRLSKERLNQVRDILLAFEEENMDANEYMKPIIIKENVSLEAYIKYRETERKLPVSIRLIDGKIIAYEVPLSSHGAVAGEIAFLIRTWSNNQLHNLHEEDLIIGPNSYYTADLTIRPQDLPKAPAGQGSNSEGNAYPTLVVEVGNSETIPSLHDLSTGYFSPRTTIQIYIAIKLFSKRLDGTMAMLALRYLRTNQNNIVPDIVISFGTAPLHHNTIGFLTNTVGVLHANITGGFGFSATACNAPGIPNYQLHIPAVELFNGSPVGIPAGAINGFYLDLWELK
;
A
#
# COMPACT_ATOMS: atom_id res chain seq x y z
N MET A 1 11.15 -46.23 39.99
CA MET A 1 10.02 -47.16 39.78
C MET A 1 10.03 -47.58 38.32
N THR A 2 9.76 -48.86 38.04
CA THR A 2 9.37 -49.50 36.76
C THR A 2 9.56 -48.70 35.44
N SER A 3 10.43 -49.06 34.49
CA SER A 3 10.63 -50.34 33.76
C SER A 3 9.87 -50.42 32.43
N LEU A 4 10.65 -50.43 31.34
CA LEU A 4 10.46 -51.14 30.06
C LEU A 4 9.14 -51.00 29.28
N TYR A 5 9.25 -50.51 28.03
CA TYR A 5 8.55 -51.10 26.89
C TYR A 5 9.47 -51.14 25.67
N ASN A 6 9.30 -52.15 24.81
CA ASN A 6 10.31 -52.59 23.84
C ASN A 6 9.72 -52.72 22.42
N ASP A 7 10.52 -52.32 21.43
CA ASP A 7 10.73 -52.97 20.11
C ASP A 7 9.62 -53.14 19.03
N LYS A 8 10.03 -52.78 17.77
CA LYS A 8 9.57 -53.26 16.44
C LYS A 8 8.17 -52.78 15.99
N VAL A 9 7.86 -52.46 14.72
CA VAL A 9 8.11 -53.07 13.38
C VAL A 9 7.98 -51.94 12.32
N SER A 10 8.63 -51.88 11.14
CA SER A 10 9.77 -52.55 10.49
C SER A 10 10.11 -51.80 9.18
N ASP A 11 11.33 -51.97 8.63
CA ASP A 11 11.76 -51.39 7.34
C ASP A 11 11.06 -52.00 6.11
N TYR A 12 10.99 -51.23 5.00
CA TYR A 12 10.64 -51.75 3.67
C TYR A 12 11.62 -51.28 2.59
N TYR A 13 11.90 -52.17 1.64
CA TYR A 13 13.12 -52.19 0.82
C TYR A 13 13.30 -51.04 -0.18
N SER A 14 14.56 -50.59 -0.29
CA SER A 14 15.14 -50.07 -1.54
C SER A 14 15.87 -51.18 -2.30
N SER A 15 15.70 -51.28 -3.62
CA SER A 15 16.63 -51.99 -4.50
C SER A 15 16.61 -51.39 -5.92
N VAL A 16 17.75 -51.50 -6.61
CA VAL A 16 18.03 -50.90 -7.93
C VAL A 16 18.62 -51.98 -8.83
N SER A 17 18.15 -52.11 -10.09
CA SER A 17 19.03 -52.39 -11.25
C SER A 17 18.31 -52.56 -12.61
N SER A 18 19.02 -52.10 -13.65
CA SER A 18 19.12 -52.65 -15.03
C SER A 18 17.92 -52.65 -16.00
N SER A 19 17.88 -51.61 -16.84
CA SER A 19 18.01 -51.65 -18.32
C SER A 19 17.25 -52.67 -19.20
N ALA A 20 16.47 -52.14 -20.15
CA ALA A 20 16.49 -52.58 -21.55
C ALA A 20 16.11 -51.42 -22.49
N SER A 21 16.92 -51.14 -23.51
CA SER A 21 16.58 -50.20 -24.59
C SER A 21 15.94 -50.95 -25.75
N LEU A 22 14.85 -50.42 -26.33
CA LEU A 22 14.34 -50.87 -27.62
C LEU A 22 13.83 -49.67 -28.42
N THR A 23 14.30 -49.57 -29.66
CA THR A 23 14.09 -48.45 -30.57
C THR A 23 12.88 -48.69 -31.46
N THR A 24 11.93 -47.76 -31.52
CA THR A 24 10.96 -47.65 -32.62
C THR A 24 10.75 -46.20 -33.03
N ALA A 25 10.79 -45.96 -34.33
CA ALA A 25 10.63 -44.64 -34.97
C ALA A 25 9.14 -44.28 -35.14
N PRO A 26 8.79 -43.03 -35.53
CA PRO A 26 7.48 -42.46 -35.22
C PRO A 26 6.37 -42.80 -36.22
N THR A 27 5.16 -43.01 -35.71
CA THR A 27 3.93 -43.07 -36.52
C THR A 27 3.24 -41.71 -36.53
N THR A 28 3.21 -41.07 -37.69
CA THR A 28 2.48 -39.81 -37.92
C THR A 28 0.97 -40.04 -37.81
N ALA A 29 0.31 -39.36 -36.86
CA ALA A 29 -1.14 -39.33 -36.76
C ALA A 29 -1.63 -37.87 -36.84
N THR A 30 -2.06 -37.45 -38.03
CA THR A 30 -2.62 -36.13 -38.28
C THR A 30 -4.02 -36.02 -37.66
N GLN A 31 -4.12 -35.38 -36.49
CA GLN A 31 -5.41 -34.96 -35.93
C GLN A 31 -5.65 -33.48 -36.21
N SER A 32 -6.50 -33.21 -37.20
CA SER A 32 -7.06 -31.88 -37.44
C SER A 32 -8.07 -31.53 -36.36
N SER A 33 -7.62 -30.96 -35.25
CA SER A 33 -8.49 -30.32 -34.26
C SER A 33 -8.80 -28.89 -34.69
N THR A 34 -9.98 -28.69 -35.29
CA THR A 34 -10.48 -27.37 -35.70
C THR A 34 -10.74 -26.50 -34.47
N ALA A 35 -9.73 -25.75 -34.03
CA ALA A 35 -9.89 -24.78 -32.95
C ALA A 35 -10.78 -23.63 -33.45
N VAL A 36 -12.07 -23.70 -33.09
CA VAL A 36 -13.01 -22.58 -33.28
C VAL A 36 -12.55 -21.46 -32.34
N THR A 37 -11.68 -20.62 -32.87
CA THR A 37 -11.25 -19.40 -32.20
C THR A 37 -12.41 -18.41 -32.27
N THR A 38 -13.34 -18.51 -31.32
CA THR A 38 -14.24 -17.39 -30.99
C THR A 38 -13.38 -16.28 -30.41
N SER A 39 -12.77 -15.51 -31.32
CA SER A 39 -12.26 -14.19 -31.05
C SER A 39 -13.45 -13.31 -30.69
N SER A 40 -13.88 -13.36 -29.43
CA SER A 40 -14.72 -12.35 -28.82
C SER A 40 -13.93 -11.05 -28.79
N HIS A 41 -13.95 -10.35 -29.93
CA HIS A 41 -13.45 -9.01 -30.07
C HIS A 41 -14.38 -8.13 -29.23
N MET A 42 -14.11 -8.10 -27.92
CA MET A 42 -14.70 -7.17 -26.97
C MET A 42 -14.43 -5.78 -27.54
N GLN A 43 -15.46 -5.20 -28.15
CA GLN A 43 -15.43 -3.80 -28.53
C GLN A 43 -15.21 -3.04 -27.22
N SER A 44 -13.99 -2.50 -27.07
CA SER A 44 -13.58 -1.66 -25.94
C SER A 44 -14.52 -0.46 -25.89
N THR A 45 -15.65 -0.62 -25.20
CA THR A 45 -16.57 0.47 -24.90
C THR A 45 -15.81 1.45 -24.02
N LEU A 46 -15.56 2.64 -24.56
CA LEU A 46 -14.74 3.64 -23.90
C LEU A 46 -15.27 3.87 -22.48
N LEU A 47 -14.41 3.65 -21.48
CA LEU A 47 -14.76 3.89 -20.10
C LEU A 47 -15.16 5.36 -19.92
N ARG A 48 -16.40 5.57 -19.50
CA ARG A 48 -16.93 6.87 -19.08
C ARG A 48 -17.54 6.73 -17.70
N LEU A 49 -17.30 7.74 -16.87
CA LEU A 49 -17.92 7.94 -15.56
C LEU A 49 -18.81 9.19 -15.64
N SER A 50 -19.95 9.19 -14.94
CA SER A 50 -20.84 10.35 -14.87
C SER A 50 -20.22 11.44 -14.00
N LYS A 51 -20.22 12.69 -14.47
CA LYS A 51 -19.73 13.84 -13.70
C LYS A 51 -20.62 14.12 -12.49
N GLU A 52 -21.93 13.91 -12.65
CA GLU A 52 -22.94 14.02 -11.61
C GLU A 52 -22.65 13.01 -10.50
N ARG A 53 -22.35 11.75 -10.84
CA ARG A 53 -21.96 10.72 -9.87
C ARG A 53 -20.64 11.04 -9.18
N LEU A 54 -19.64 11.53 -9.92
CA LEU A 54 -18.35 11.91 -9.33
C LEU A 54 -18.49 13.10 -8.36
N ASN A 55 -19.37 14.08 -8.67
CA ASN A 55 -19.66 15.19 -7.77
C ASN A 55 -20.44 14.73 -6.52
N GLN A 56 -21.47 13.90 -6.66
CA GLN A 56 -22.17 13.29 -5.51
C GLN A 56 -21.20 12.56 -4.57
N VAL A 57 -20.22 11.84 -5.14
CA VAL A 57 -19.21 11.11 -4.37
C VAL A 57 -18.22 12.07 -3.71
N ARG A 58 -17.87 13.20 -4.34
CA ARG A 58 -17.10 14.28 -3.70
C ARG A 58 -17.85 14.83 -2.48
N ASP A 59 -19.15 15.07 -2.61
CA ASP A 59 -19.96 15.62 -1.52
C ASP A 59 -20.07 14.62 -0.35
N ILE A 60 -20.19 13.32 -0.64
CA ILE A 60 -20.15 12.25 0.37
C ILE A 60 -18.79 12.23 1.11
N LEU A 61 -17.67 12.29 0.38
CA LEU A 61 -16.32 12.31 0.97
C LEU A 61 -16.05 13.59 1.79
N LEU A 62 -16.59 14.74 1.38
CA LEU A 62 -16.46 16.00 2.14
C LEU A 62 -17.36 16.06 3.37
N ALA A 63 -18.52 15.40 3.35
CA ALA A 63 -19.42 15.29 4.49
C ALA A 63 -19.02 14.15 5.47
N PHE A 64 -17.87 13.52 5.25
CA PHE A 64 -17.46 12.30 5.95
C PHE A 64 -16.89 12.60 7.34
N GLU A 65 -17.78 12.69 8.33
CA GLU A 65 -17.42 12.91 9.74
C GLU A 65 -17.19 11.57 10.46
N GLU A 66 -15.95 11.07 10.48
CA GLU A 66 -15.59 9.76 11.07
C GLU A 66 -15.98 9.60 12.55
N GLU A 67 -16.14 10.73 13.26
CA GLU A 67 -16.55 10.76 14.67
C GLU A 67 -18.05 10.47 14.85
N ASN A 68 -18.87 10.69 13.82
CA ASN A 68 -20.33 10.62 13.87
C ASN A 68 -20.93 9.41 13.11
N MET A 69 -20.12 8.57 12.47
CA MET A 69 -20.57 7.43 11.66
C MET A 69 -20.65 6.11 12.44
N ASP A 70 -21.60 5.24 12.03
CA ASP A 70 -21.62 3.82 12.42
C ASP A 70 -20.42 3.10 11.82
N ALA A 71 -19.78 2.23 12.61
CA ALA A 71 -18.59 1.48 12.20
C ALA A 71 -18.83 0.62 10.94
N ASN A 72 -20.05 0.14 10.68
CA ASN A 72 -20.36 -0.64 9.46
C ASN A 72 -20.52 0.21 8.21
N GLU A 73 -20.80 1.51 8.35
CA GLU A 73 -20.88 2.43 7.22
C GLU A 73 -19.49 3.00 6.89
N TYR A 74 -18.71 3.29 7.93
CA TYR A 74 -17.31 3.73 7.86
C TYR A 74 -16.38 2.81 7.03
N MET A 75 -16.67 1.50 7.01
CA MET A 75 -15.86 0.47 6.34
C MET A 75 -16.19 0.26 4.85
N LYS A 76 -17.22 0.90 4.29
CA LYS A 76 -17.72 0.57 2.94
C LYS A 76 -17.02 1.37 1.85
N PRO A 77 -16.38 0.73 0.85
CA PRO A 77 -15.76 1.44 -0.25
C PRO A 77 -16.80 2.09 -1.16
N ILE A 78 -16.54 3.34 -1.60
CA ILE A 78 -17.44 4.07 -2.50
C ILE A 78 -17.19 3.62 -3.95
N ILE A 79 -17.83 2.52 -4.33
CA ILE A 79 -17.76 1.98 -5.68
C ILE A 79 -18.48 2.92 -6.66
N ILE A 80 -17.75 3.41 -7.67
CA ILE A 80 -18.29 4.20 -8.78
C ILE A 80 -18.73 3.28 -9.92
N LYS A 81 -17.96 2.23 -10.22
CA LYS A 81 -18.21 1.30 -11.33
C LYS A 81 -17.52 -0.04 -11.10
N GLU A 82 -18.12 -1.12 -11.56
CA GLU A 82 -17.56 -2.48 -11.53
C GLU A 82 -17.33 -3.04 -12.94
N ASN A 83 -16.67 -4.21 -13.01
CA ASN A 83 -16.36 -4.93 -14.27
C ASN A 83 -15.52 -4.10 -15.26
N VAL A 84 -14.60 -3.30 -14.73
CA VAL A 84 -13.64 -2.51 -15.50
C VAL A 84 -12.34 -3.30 -15.70
N SER A 85 -11.78 -3.29 -16.91
CA SER A 85 -10.43 -3.83 -17.15
C SER A 85 -9.35 -2.79 -16.87
N LEU A 86 -8.18 -3.27 -16.47
CA LEU A 86 -6.98 -2.46 -16.22
C LEU A 86 -6.66 -1.54 -17.41
N GLU A 87 -6.68 -2.07 -18.64
CA GLU A 87 -6.45 -1.30 -19.87
C GLU A 87 -7.47 -0.16 -20.02
N ALA A 88 -8.76 -0.43 -19.81
CA ALA A 88 -9.82 0.58 -19.92
C ALA A 88 -9.68 1.66 -18.84
N TYR A 89 -9.24 1.29 -17.63
CA TYR A 89 -8.98 2.22 -16.54
C TYR A 89 -7.75 3.10 -16.79
N ILE A 90 -6.62 2.54 -17.22
CA ILE A 90 -5.41 3.28 -17.56
C ILE A 90 -5.71 4.31 -18.65
N LYS A 91 -6.33 3.86 -19.76
CA LYS A 91 -6.73 4.73 -20.86
C LYS A 91 -7.68 5.85 -20.43
N TYR A 92 -8.56 5.59 -19.47
CA TYR A 92 -9.42 6.62 -18.89
C TYR A 92 -8.59 7.66 -18.12
N ARG A 93 -7.68 7.24 -17.24
CA ARG A 93 -6.79 8.12 -16.45
C ARG A 93 -5.90 9.00 -17.33
N GLU A 94 -5.33 8.45 -18.42
CA GLU A 94 -4.55 9.20 -19.40
C GLU A 94 -5.33 10.37 -20.02
N THR A 95 -6.63 10.14 -20.29
CA THR A 95 -7.53 11.12 -20.93
C THR A 95 -8.20 12.10 -19.97
N GLU A 96 -8.57 11.67 -18.76
CA GLU A 96 -9.40 12.44 -17.81
C GLU A 96 -8.57 12.82 -16.57
N ARG A 97 -7.61 13.74 -16.77
CA ARG A 97 -6.59 14.12 -15.78
C ARG A 97 -7.07 14.97 -14.60
N LYS A 98 -8.31 15.49 -14.64
CA LYS A 98 -8.84 16.41 -13.60
C LYS A 98 -10.19 15.92 -13.10
N LEU A 99 -10.15 14.97 -12.18
CA LEU A 99 -11.33 14.44 -11.50
C LEU A 99 -11.62 15.24 -10.22
N PRO A 100 -12.90 15.37 -9.81
CA PRO A 100 -13.27 16.03 -8.57
C PRO A 100 -12.97 15.19 -7.31
N VAL A 101 -12.60 13.91 -7.49
CA VAL A 101 -12.20 12.94 -6.47
C VAL A 101 -11.06 12.09 -7.01
N SER A 102 -10.15 11.65 -6.15
CA SER A 102 -9.17 10.62 -6.47
C SER A 102 -9.86 9.26 -6.50
N ILE A 103 -9.48 8.44 -7.50
CA ILE A 103 -10.06 7.12 -7.74
C ILE A 103 -8.95 6.10 -7.96
N ARG A 104 -9.19 4.85 -7.55
CA ARG A 104 -8.28 3.71 -7.78
C ARG A 104 -9.04 2.51 -8.36
N LEU A 105 -8.31 1.57 -8.96
CA LEU A 105 -8.88 0.31 -9.45
C LEU A 105 -8.50 -0.83 -8.49
N ILE A 106 -9.49 -1.58 -8.00
CA ILE A 106 -9.27 -2.79 -7.19
C ILE A 106 -10.14 -3.91 -7.76
N ASP A 107 -9.51 -4.95 -8.30
CA ASP A 107 -10.13 -6.16 -8.86
C ASP A 107 -11.28 -5.84 -9.82
N GLY A 108 -11.07 -4.83 -10.68
CA GLY A 108 -12.05 -4.36 -11.65
C GLY A 108 -13.13 -3.43 -11.13
N LYS A 109 -13.03 -2.98 -9.88
CA LYS A 109 -13.90 -1.96 -9.28
C LYS A 109 -13.17 -0.62 -9.23
N ILE A 110 -13.79 0.43 -9.76
CA ILE A 110 -13.36 1.81 -9.57
C ILE A 110 -13.94 2.29 -8.26
N ILE A 111 -13.06 2.61 -7.31
CA ILE A 111 -13.39 3.09 -5.98
C ILE A 111 -12.92 4.54 -5.87
N ALA A 112 -13.78 5.44 -5.42
CA ALA A 112 -13.37 6.78 -4.96
C ALA A 112 -12.90 6.71 -3.52
N TYR A 113 -11.85 7.45 -3.21
CA TYR A 113 -11.20 7.36 -1.90
C TYR A 113 -10.89 8.73 -1.27
N GLU A 114 -10.48 9.73 -2.05
CA GLU A 114 -10.03 11.03 -1.52
C GLU A 114 -10.58 12.21 -2.34
N VAL A 115 -10.63 13.38 -1.71
CA VAL A 115 -10.84 14.68 -2.34
C VAL A 115 -9.52 15.44 -2.22
N PRO A 116 -8.78 15.69 -3.31
CA PRO A 116 -7.46 16.33 -3.22
C PRO A 116 -7.58 17.76 -2.68
N LEU A 117 -7.17 17.95 -1.42
CA LEU A 117 -7.11 19.21 -0.70
C LEU A 117 -5.66 19.71 -0.59
N SER A 118 -5.46 21.00 -0.31
CA SER A 118 -4.11 21.58 -0.18
C SER A 118 -3.31 21.01 0.99
N SER A 119 -3.97 20.58 2.08
CA SER A 119 -3.34 19.94 3.23
C SER A 119 -2.65 18.62 2.88
N HIS A 120 -3.28 17.80 2.04
CA HIS A 120 -2.72 16.56 1.52
C HIS A 120 -1.40 16.83 0.77
N GLY A 121 -1.44 17.77 -0.19
CA GLY A 121 -0.26 18.13 -0.98
C GLY A 121 0.86 18.78 -0.17
N ALA A 122 0.51 19.55 0.88
CA ALA A 122 1.48 20.13 1.80
C ALA A 122 2.23 19.05 2.60
N VAL A 123 1.51 18.10 3.20
CA VAL A 123 2.12 17.01 4.00
C VAL A 123 2.97 16.08 3.12
N ALA A 124 2.49 15.68 1.94
CA ALA A 124 3.27 14.90 1.00
C ALA A 124 4.52 15.65 0.51
N GLY A 125 4.39 16.96 0.24
CA GLY A 125 5.51 17.83 -0.14
C GLY A 125 6.58 17.95 0.95
N GLU A 126 6.17 18.09 2.22
CA GLU A 126 7.09 18.22 3.35
C GLU A 126 7.85 16.92 3.61
N ILE A 127 7.18 15.77 3.60
CA ILE A 127 7.84 14.45 3.72
C ILE A 127 8.87 14.26 2.60
N ALA A 128 8.52 14.64 1.36
CA ALA A 128 9.44 14.61 0.23
C ALA A 128 10.65 15.55 0.43
N PHE A 129 10.44 16.76 0.92
CA PHE A 129 11.51 17.72 1.19
C PHE A 129 12.48 17.21 2.28
N LEU A 130 11.95 16.76 3.41
CA LEU A 130 12.74 16.29 4.55
C LEU A 130 13.59 15.07 4.18
N ILE A 131 13.01 14.04 3.53
CA ILE A 131 13.75 12.81 3.21
C ILE A 131 14.78 13.02 2.09
N ARG A 132 14.51 13.92 1.13
CA ARG A 132 15.46 14.30 0.08
C ARG A 132 16.64 15.07 0.64
N THR A 133 16.39 15.94 1.62
CA THR A 133 17.43 16.72 2.32
C THR A 133 18.29 15.79 3.18
N TRP A 134 17.67 14.93 4.00
CA TRP A 134 18.38 13.93 4.82
C TRP A 134 19.25 12.99 3.98
N SER A 135 18.74 12.48 2.86
CA SER A 135 19.48 11.58 1.97
C SER A 135 20.52 12.29 1.09
N ASN A 136 20.75 13.59 1.26
CA ASN A 136 21.63 14.39 0.39
C ASN A 136 21.34 14.17 -1.12
N ASN A 137 20.07 14.14 -1.50
CA ASN A 137 19.61 13.83 -2.86
C ASN A 137 20.01 12.45 -3.38
N GLN A 138 20.26 11.43 -2.55
CA GLN A 138 20.52 10.06 -3.03
C GLN A 138 19.23 9.26 -3.30
N LEU A 139 18.10 9.76 -2.76
CA LEU A 139 16.76 9.27 -3.07
C LEU A 139 16.10 10.15 -4.14
N HIS A 140 15.30 9.52 -4.99
CA HIS A 140 14.41 10.17 -5.95
C HIS A 140 12.98 10.07 -5.45
N ASN A 141 12.27 11.19 -5.51
CA ASN A 141 10.91 11.32 -5.02
C ASN A 141 10.00 11.67 -6.20
N LEU A 142 8.87 10.99 -6.34
CA LEU A 142 7.85 11.27 -7.35
C LEU A 142 6.50 11.45 -6.66
N HIS A 143 5.68 12.34 -7.21
CA HIS A 143 4.32 12.61 -6.73
C HIS A 143 3.30 12.06 -7.72
N GLU A 144 2.15 11.60 -7.23
CA GLU A 144 1.06 11.03 -8.03
C GLU A 144 1.53 9.90 -8.97
N GLU A 145 2.38 8.98 -8.50
CA GLU A 145 2.93 7.92 -9.35
C GLU A 145 1.95 6.75 -9.52
N ASP A 146 1.77 6.34 -10.77
CA ASP A 146 0.88 5.27 -11.17
C ASP A 146 1.50 3.86 -11.06
N LEU A 147 0.89 3.01 -10.23
CA LEU A 147 1.40 1.70 -9.82
C LEU A 147 0.40 0.57 -10.11
N ILE A 148 0.78 -0.36 -10.99
CA ILE A 148 -0.03 -1.56 -11.30
C ILE A 148 0.19 -2.63 -10.21
N ILE A 149 -0.55 -2.56 -9.10
CA ILE A 149 -0.33 -3.43 -7.93
C ILE A 149 -0.84 -4.87 -8.08
N GLY A 150 -1.69 -5.15 -9.08
CA GLY A 150 -2.26 -6.48 -9.32
C GLY A 150 -2.71 -6.70 -10.78
N PRO A 151 -3.24 -7.89 -11.12
CA PRO A 151 -3.66 -8.21 -12.49
C PRO A 151 -4.77 -7.30 -13.03
N ASN A 152 -5.67 -6.82 -12.17
CA ASN A 152 -6.75 -5.92 -12.55
C ASN A 152 -6.93 -4.77 -11.52
N SER A 153 -5.80 -4.29 -10.98
CA SER A 153 -5.74 -3.36 -9.86
C SER A 153 -4.60 -2.36 -10.02
N TYR A 154 -4.86 -1.09 -9.70
CA TYR A 154 -4.04 0.07 -10.02
C TYR A 154 -4.25 1.16 -8.98
N TYR A 155 -3.16 1.64 -8.40
CA TYR A 155 -3.14 2.77 -7.47
C TYR A 155 -2.38 3.94 -8.10
N THR A 156 -2.75 5.17 -7.76
CA THR A 156 -1.92 6.36 -7.95
C THR A 156 -1.47 6.76 -6.55
N ALA A 157 -0.17 6.69 -6.27
CA ALA A 157 0.42 6.94 -4.96
C ALA A 157 0.79 8.42 -4.78
N ASP A 158 0.46 9.01 -3.65
CA ASP A 158 0.62 10.45 -3.41
C ASP A 158 2.09 10.88 -3.41
N LEU A 159 2.95 10.07 -2.78
CA LEU A 159 4.40 10.21 -2.81
C LEU A 159 5.07 8.84 -2.86
N THR A 160 6.02 8.67 -3.78
CA THR A 160 6.90 7.50 -3.84
C THR A 160 8.36 7.90 -3.73
N ILE A 161 9.16 7.03 -3.12
CA ILE A 161 10.57 7.27 -2.82
C ILE A 161 11.38 6.02 -3.20
N ARG A 162 12.53 6.22 -3.86
CA ARG A 162 13.46 5.14 -4.27
C ARG A 162 14.91 5.60 -4.37
N PRO A 163 15.91 4.71 -4.30
CA PRO A 163 17.29 5.05 -4.65
C PRO A 163 17.42 5.52 -6.09
N GLN A 164 18.25 6.54 -6.34
CA GLN A 164 18.51 7.03 -7.71
C GLN A 164 19.24 6.02 -8.59
N ASP A 165 20.02 5.13 -7.98
CA ASP A 165 20.78 4.08 -8.65
C ASP A 165 20.01 2.74 -8.76
N LEU A 166 18.73 2.72 -8.35
CA LEU A 166 17.89 1.51 -8.41
C LEU A 166 17.78 1.03 -9.88
N PRO A 167 18.23 -0.21 -10.20
CA PRO A 167 18.18 -0.72 -11.56
C PRO A 167 16.74 -0.84 -12.07
N LYS A 168 16.56 -0.79 -13.40
CA LYS A 168 15.26 -1.12 -14.00
C LYS A 168 14.86 -2.56 -13.68
N ALA A 169 13.56 -2.80 -13.57
CA ALA A 169 13.02 -4.14 -13.39
C ALA A 169 13.52 -5.08 -14.49
N PRO A 170 14.06 -6.26 -14.16
CA PRO A 170 14.40 -7.29 -15.14
C PRO A 170 13.18 -7.68 -15.99
N ALA A 171 13.42 -8.05 -17.25
CA ALA A 171 12.35 -8.47 -18.16
C ALA A 171 11.52 -9.63 -17.55
N GLY A 172 10.20 -9.45 -17.49
CA GLY A 172 9.27 -10.42 -16.89
C GLY A 172 9.01 -10.23 -15.39
N GLN A 173 9.71 -9.33 -14.70
CA GLN A 173 9.31 -8.89 -13.36
C GLN A 173 8.29 -7.75 -13.42
N GLY A 174 7.61 -7.50 -12.29
CA GLY A 174 6.71 -6.36 -12.16
C GLY A 174 7.47 -5.03 -12.18
N SER A 175 6.89 -4.04 -12.85
CA SER A 175 7.37 -2.66 -12.94
C SER A 175 6.25 -1.66 -12.61
N ASN A 176 6.61 -0.41 -12.37
CA ASN A 176 5.65 0.70 -12.44
C ASN A 176 5.07 0.85 -13.86
N SER A 177 4.14 1.80 -14.05
CA SER A 177 3.53 2.14 -15.34
C SER A 177 4.53 2.51 -16.45
N GLU A 178 5.71 3.03 -16.08
CA GLU A 178 6.78 3.47 -17.00
C GLU A 178 7.84 2.38 -17.32
N GLY A 179 7.72 1.18 -16.74
CA GLY A 179 8.72 0.12 -16.90
C GLY A 179 9.96 0.25 -15.99
N ASN A 180 9.93 1.16 -15.01
CA ASN A 180 10.94 1.27 -13.96
C ASN A 180 10.63 0.30 -12.81
N ALA A 181 11.62 -0.04 -11.98
CA ALA A 181 11.37 -0.81 -10.76
C ALA A 181 10.39 -0.06 -9.83
N TYR A 182 9.63 -0.80 -9.02
CA TYR A 182 8.75 -0.19 -8.02
C TYR A 182 9.56 0.63 -7.00
N PRO A 183 8.96 1.66 -6.39
CA PRO A 183 9.60 2.41 -5.32
C PRO A 183 9.89 1.51 -4.11
N THR A 184 10.85 1.89 -3.26
CA THR A 184 11.13 1.18 -2.00
C THR A 184 10.17 1.62 -0.89
N LEU A 185 9.73 2.87 -0.91
CA LEU A 185 8.77 3.47 0.01
C LEU A 185 7.62 4.14 -0.75
N VAL A 186 6.39 3.90 -0.29
CA VAL A 186 5.18 4.66 -0.67
C VAL A 186 4.61 5.37 0.56
N VAL A 187 4.16 6.60 0.37
CA VAL A 187 3.44 7.41 1.36
C VAL A 187 2.11 7.84 0.78
N GLU A 188 1.02 7.62 1.52
CA GLU A 188 -0.35 8.06 1.19
C GLU A 188 -0.85 9.00 2.28
N VAL A 189 -1.59 10.04 1.90
CA VAL A 189 -2.09 11.09 2.80
C VAL A 189 -3.61 11.22 2.71
N GLY A 190 -4.35 10.58 3.63
CA GLY A 190 -5.79 10.73 3.70
C GLY A 190 -6.22 12.03 4.39
N ASN A 191 -7.06 12.82 3.73
CA ASN A 191 -7.89 13.86 4.33
C ASN A 191 -9.33 13.34 4.51
N SER A 192 -10.01 13.03 3.40
CA SER A 192 -11.33 12.39 3.38
C SER A 192 -11.25 10.87 3.26
N GLU A 193 -10.10 10.30 2.86
CA GLU A 193 -9.92 8.85 2.81
C GLU A 193 -9.94 8.24 4.21
N THR A 194 -10.74 7.20 4.39
CA THR A 194 -10.95 6.54 5.68
C THR A 194 -9.74 5.70 6.10
N ILE A 195 -9.55 5.51 7.41
CA ILE A 195 -8.48 4.64 7.92
C ILE A 195 -8.55 3.20 7.36
N PRO A 196 -9.73 2.56 7.20
CA PRO A 196 -9.85 1.27 6.52
C PRO A 196 -9.36 1.30 5.07
N SER A 197 -9.73 2.33 4.29
CA SER A 197 -9.30 2.45 2.90
C SER A 197 -7.78 2.63 2.78
N LEU A 198 -7.17 3.44 3.65
CA LEU A 198 -5.71 3.57 3.76
C LEU A 198 -5.04 2.27 4.22
N HIS A 199 -5.65 1.54 5.16
CA HIS A 199 -5.12 0.28 5.67
C HIS A 199 -5.08 -0.82 4.60
N ASP A 200 -6.17 -0.97 3.84
CA ASP A 200 -6.33 -2.01 2.82
C ASP A 200 -5.29 -1.88 1.68
N LEU A 201 -4.77 -0.68 1.42
CA LEU A 201 -3.68 -0.45 0.45
C LEU A 201 -2.42 -1.27 0.74
N SER A 202 -2.14 -1.60 2.00
CA SER A 202 -1.00 -2.45 2.39
C SER A 202 -1.00 -3.80 1.66
N THR A 203 -2.18 -4.38 1.42
CA THR A 203 -2.33 -5.65 0.70
C THR A 203 -1.88 -5.55 -0.76
N GLY A 204 -2.15 -4.42 -1.41
CA GLY A 204 -1.73 -4.14 -2.77
C GLY A 204 -0.25 -3.75 -2.85
N TYR A 205 0.21 -2.87 -1.96
CA TYR A 205 1.60 -2.43 -1.92
C TYR A 205 2.57 -3.56 -1.54
N PHE A 206 2.14 -4.56 -0.77
CA PHE A 206 2.93 -5.75 -0.45
C PHE A 206 2.53 -7.02 -1.23
N SER A 207 1.78 -6.88 -2.33
CA SER A 207 1.46 -8.01 -3.19
C SER A 207 2.74 -8.68 -3.75
N PRO A 208 2.66 -9.95 -4.22
CA PRO A 208 3.78 -10.63 -4.88
C PRO A 208 4.23 -9.97 -6.21
N ARG A 209 3.47 -8.99 -6.73
CA ARG A 209 3.79 -8.29 -7.98
C ARG A 209 4.76 -7.13 -7.77
N THR A 210 4.78 -6.54 -6.58
CA THR A 210 5.54 -5.32 -6.25
C THR A 210 6.79 -5.65 -5.43
N THR A 211 7.76 -4.73 -5.41
CA THR A 211 8.97 -4.82 -4.57
C THR A 211 9.05 -3.74 -3.49
N ILE A 212 7.95 -3.03 -3.24
CA ILE A 212 7.84 -1.94 -2.25
C ILE A 212 8.08 -2.49 -0.85
N GLN A 213 9.05 -1.93 -0.11
CA GLN A 213 9.44 -2.43 1.20
C GLN A 213 8.70 -1.75 2.35
N ILE A 214 8.38 -0.47 2.20
CA ILE A 214 7.75 0.36 3.23
C ILE A 214 6.47 0.98 2.67
N TYR A 215 5.41 0.97 3.46
CA TYR A 215 4.21 1.76 3.23
C TYR A 215 3.94 2.63 4.46
N ILE A 216 3.69 3.92 4.27
CA ILE A 216 3.26 4.85 5.32
C ILE A 216 1.92 5.46 4.94
N ALA A 217 0.95 5.38 5.86
CA ALA A 217 -0.30 6.14 5.77
C ALA A 217 -0.26 7.28 6.77
N ILE A 218 -0.53 8.51 6.32
CA ILE A 218 -0.79 9.67 7.17
C ILE A 218 -2.27 10.04 7.04
N LYS A 219 -3.01 10.01 8.15
CA LYS A 219 -4.39 10.52 8.19
C LYS A 219 -4.44 11.88 8.86
N LEU A 220 -5.10 12.80 8.17
CA LEU A 220 -5.48 14.13 8.62
C LEU A 220 -6.99 14.11 8.88
N PHE A 221 -7.40 14.15 10.14
CA PHE A 221 -8.83 14.20 10.47
C PHE A 221 -9.39 15.61 10.25
N SER A 222 -10.71 15.72 10.09
CA SER A 222 -11.38 17.03 10.05
C SER A 222 -11.11 17.83 11.33
N LYS A 223 -10.98 19.15 11.20
CA LYS A 223 -10.85 20.04 12.36
C LYS A 223 -12.15 20.05 13.16
N ARG A 224 -12.04 19.89 14.48
CA ARG A 224 -13.15 19.99 15.43
C ARG A 224 -13.59 21.44 15.60
N LEU A 225 -14.75 21.65 16.23
CA LEU A 225 -15.33 22.96 16.48
C LEU A 225 -14.45 23.88 17.35
N ASP A 226 -13.56 23.32 18.17
CA ASP A 226 -12.56 24.04 18.97
C ASP A 226 -11.27 24.38 18.19
N GLY A 227 -11.21 24.02 16.90
CA GLY A 227 -10.04 24.19 16.04
C GLY A 227 -8.95 23.13 16.20
N THR A 228 -9.11 22.17 17.12
CA THR A 228 -8.18 21.04 17.28
C THR A 228 -8.33 20.02 16.16
N MET A 229 -7.30 19.22 15.92
CA MET A 229 -7.27 18.22 14.87
C MET A 229 -6.48 17.00 15.35
N ALA A 230 -7.06 15.81 15.19
CA ALA A 230 -6.32 14.57 15.36
C ALA A 230 -5.54 14.26 14.08
N MET A 231 -4.40 13.59 14.21
CA MET A 231 -3.63 13.04 13.10
C MET A 231 -3.11 11.65 13.49
N LEU A 232 -2.86 10.80 12.49
CA LEU A 232 -2.40 9.43 12.71
C LEU A 232 -1.38 9.03 11.65
N ALA A 233 -0.24 8.49 12.09
CA ALA A 233 0.75 7.88 11.22
C ALA A 233 0.78 6.36 11.44
N LEU A 234 0.70 5.60 10.35
CA LEU A 234 0.80 4.15 10.32
C LEU A 234 2.00 3.76 9.44
N ARG A 235 2.96 2.99 9.97
CA ARG A 235 4.04 2.39 9.18
C ARG A 235 3.78 0.90 9.02
N TYR A 236 3.99 0.39 7.81
CA TYR A 236 4.01 -1.03 7.49
C TYR A 236 5.35 -1.38 6.82
N LEU A 237 5.91 -2.55 7.12
CA LEU A 237 7.13 -3.07 6.49
C LEU A 237 6.86 -4.44 5.87
N ARG A 238 7.29 -4.66 4.62
CA ARG A 238 7.17 -5.95 3.91
C ARG A 238 7.87 -7.08 4.67
N THR A 239 8.99 -6.76 5.31
CA THR A 239 9.87 -7.68 6.04
C THR A 239 9.26 -8.24 7.32
N ASN A 240 8.19 -7.64 7.84
CA ASN A 240 7.48 -8.14 9.02
C ASN A 240 6.66 -9.40 8.68
N GLN A 241 6.61 -10.35 9.63
CA GLN A 241 5.87 -11.61 9.47
C GLN A 241 4.36 -11.39 9.19
N ASN A 242 3.80 -10.30 9.71
CA ASN A 242 2.44 -9.85 9.40
C ASN A 242 2.50 -8.43 8.81
N ASN A 243 2.93 -8.34 7.55
CA ASN A 243 3.16 -7.06 6.86
C ASN A 243 1.89 -6.27 6.52
N ILE A 244 0.70 -6.86 6.67
CA ILE A 244 -0.58 -6.15 6.56
C ILE A 244 -1.02 -5.49 7.88
N VAL A 245 -0.27 -5.65 8.97
CA VAL A 245 -0.52 -4.94 10.24
C VAL A 245 0.56 -3.87 10.44
N PRO A 246 0.21 -2.62 10.80
CA PRO A 246 1.21 -1.58 10.98
C PRO A 246 2.04 -1.86 12.23
N ASP A 247 3.36 -1.70 12.12
CA ASP A 247 4.30 -1.99 13.19
C ASP A 247 4.68 -0.75 14.02
N ILE A 248 4.43 0.44 13.47
CA ILE A 248 4.40 1.71 14.20
C ILE A 248 3.04 2.37 13.99
N VAL A 249 2.41 2.77 15.10
CA VAL A 249 1.17 3.53 15.14
C VAL A 249 1.36 4.73 16.08
N ILE A 250 1.40 5.93 15.51
CA ILE A 250 1.60 7.17 16.27
C ILE A 250 0.42 8.12 16.02
N SER A 251 -0.37 8.38 17.06
CA SER A 251 -1.29 9.51 17.09
C SER A 251 -0.51 10.80 17.30
N PHE A 252 -0.86 11.86 16.57
CA PHE A 252 -0.29 13.19 16.72
C PHE A 252 -1.33 14.27 16.40
N GLY A 253 -0.88 15.52 16.20
CA GLY A 253 -1.77 16.68 16.10
C GLY A 253 -2.10 17.29 17.47
N THR A 254 -3.27 17.92 17.57
CA THR A 254 -3.70 18.70 18.75
C THR A 254 -4.92 18.10 19.46
N ALA A 255 -5.44 16.96 19.00
CA ALA A 255 -6.61 16.30 19.57
C ALA A 255 -6.42 14.77 19.72
N PRO A 256 -7.11 14.11 20.68
CA PRO A 256 -7.11 12.64 20.79
C PRO A 256 -7.78 11.98 19.57
N LEU A 257 -7.36 10.76 19.22
CA LEU A 257 -8.09 9.91 18.25
C LEU A 257 -9.51 9.61 18.74
N HIS A 258 -10.44 9.45 17.81
CA HIS A 258 -11.80 9.01 18.12
C HIS A 258 -11.84 7.52 18.49
N HIS A 259 -12.80 7.12 19.33
CA HIS A 259 -12.91 5.74 19.81
C HIS A 259 -13.19 4.73 18.68
N ASN A 260 -13.86 5.15 17.60
CA ASN A 260 -14.05 4.33 16.39
C ASN A 260 -12.70 3.99 15.72
N THR A 261 -11.80 4.97 15.59
CA THR A 261 -10.44 4.77 15.03
C THR A 261 -9.65 3.80 15.88
N ILE A 262 -9.66 3.98 17.20
CA ILE A 262 -8.98 3.08 18.15
C ILE A 262 -9.57 1.67 18.04
N GLY A 263 -10.90 1.56 18.02
CA GLY A 263 -11.61 0.28 17.90
C GLY A 263 -11.31 -0.46 16.59
N PHE A 264 -11.19 0.24 15.45
CA PHE A 264 -10.75 -0.37 14.21
C PHE A 264 -9.32 -0.92 14.31
N LEU A 265 -8.39 -0.09 14.81
CA LEU A 265 -6.99 -0.49 14.97
C LEU A 265 -6.84 -1.71 15.90
N THR A 266 -7.56 -1.73 17.03
CA THR A 266 -7.42 -2.84 18.00
C THR A 266 -8.23 -4.07 17.64
N ASN A 267 -9.45 -3.92 17.13
CA ASN A 267 -10.41 -5.02 17.00
C ASN A 267 -10.49 -5.59 15.57
N THR A 268 -10.08 -4.81 14.56
CA THR A 268 -10.11 -5.23 13.15
C THR A 268 -8.70 -5.43 12.60
N VAL A 269 -7.80 -4.46 12.79
CA VAL A 269 -6.41 -4.56 12.33
C VAL A 269 -5.55 -5.45 13.24
N GLY A 270 -5.87 -5.51 14.54
CA GLY A 270 -5.12 -6.31 15.52
C GLY A 270 -3.88 -5.62 16.09
N VAL A 271 -3.82 -4.28 16.03
CA VAL A 271 -2.82 -3.48 16.74
C VAL A 271 -3.10 -3.59 18.24
N LEU A 272 -2.11 -3.99 19.04
CA LEU A 272 -2.25 -3.96 20.50
C LEU A 272 -2.44 -2.52 20.96
N HIS A 273 -3.41 -2.25 21.84
CA HIS A 273 -3.71 -0.89 22.31
C HIS A 273 -2.48 -0.19 22.91
N ALA A 274 -1.60 -0.92 23.59
CA ALA A 274 -0.35 -0.41 24.15
C ALA A 274 0.71 -0.01 23.10
N ASN A 275 0.54 -0.41 21.83
CA ASN A 275 1.40 -0.04 20.72
C ASN A 275 0.89 1.20 19.97
N ILE A 276 -0.29 1.72 20.32
CA ILE A 276 -0.78 3.02 19.85
C ILE A 276 -0.12 4.08 20.74
N THR A 277 0.77 4.88 20.16
CA THR A 277 1.63 5.82 20.88
C THR A 277 1.36 7.28 20.49
N GLY A 278 1.89 8.23 21.26
CA GLY A 278 1.70 9.66 21.02
C GLY A 278 0.28 10.16 21.32
N GLY A 279 0.04 11.44 21.04
CA GLY A 279 -1.29 12.06 21.10
C GLY A 279 -1.77 12.40 22.51
N PHE A 280 -2.76 13.30 22.58
CA PHE A 280 -3.53 13.48 23.81
C PHE A 280 -4.33 12.20 24.09
N GLY A 281 -4.33 11.72 25.33
CA GLY A 281 -5.09 10.54 25.76
C GLY A 281 -4.25 9.29 26.08
N PHE A 282 -3.13 9.06 25.39
CA PHE A 282 -2.24 7.91 25.66
C PHE A 282 -1.10 8.23 26.64
N SER A 283 -1.35 9.15 27.59
CA SER A 283 -0.37 9.67 28.56
C SER A 283 0.92 10.29 27.95
N ALA A 284 0.95 10.54 26.64
CA ALA A 284 2.08 11.18 25.97
C ALA A 284 2.09 12.70 26.18
N THR A 285 3.30 13.29 26.18
CA THR A 285 3.49 14.74 26.05
C THR A 285 2.91 15.21 24.71
N ALA A 286 2.31 16.41 24.64
CA ALA A 286 1.76 16.95 23.40
C ALA A 286 2.83 17.09 22.30
N CYS A 287 2.44 16.93 21.03
CA CYS A 287 3.32 17.15 19.87
C CYS A 287 3.50 18.65 19.58
N ASN A 288 4.21 19.35 20.47
CA ASN A 288 4.31 20.82 20.47
C ASN A 288 5.70 21.38 20.11
N ALA A 289 6.75 20.55 20.08
CA ALA A 289 8.10 20.93 19.67
C ALA A 289 8.74 19.82 18.79
N PRO A 290 9.71 20.16 17.92
CA PRO A 290 10.50 19.17 17.19
C PRO A 290 11.39 18.36 18.14
N GLY A 291 11.83 17.19 17.68
CA GLY A 291 12.75 16.28 18.37
C GLY A 291 12.14 15.48 19.52
N ILE A 292 10.83 15.56 19.76
CA ILE A 292 10.17 14.77 20.82
C ILE A 292 10.17 13.28 20.42
N PRO A 293 10.79 12.36 21.21
CA PRO A 293 11.01 10.97 20.79
C PRO A 293 9.74 10.20 20.39
N ASN A 294 8.62 10.43 21.08
CA ASN A 294 7.34 9.75 20.82
C ASN A 294 6.69 10.14 19.48
N TYR A 295 7.22 11.14 18.77
CA TYR A 295 6.73 11.62 17.48
C TYR A 295 7.73 11.43 16.34
N GLN A 296 8.81 10.65 16.57
CA GLN A 296 9.80 10.31 15.56
C GLN A 296 9.40 9.00 14.85
N LEU A 297 8.80 9.08 13.67
CA LEU A 297 8.51 7.90 12.86
C LEU A 297 9.80 7.44 12.17
N HIS A 298 10.34 6.31 12.60
CA HIS A 298 11.54 5.72 12.00
C HIS A 298 11.25 5.11 10.63
N ILE A 299 12.14 5.36 9.66
CA ILE A 299 12.15 4.73 8.33
C ILE A 299 13.52 4.04 8.17
N PRO A 300 13.59 2.71 8.28
CA PRO A 300 14.87 2.01 8.28
C PRO A 300 15.55 2.05 6.90
N ALA A 301 16.87 2.28 6.90
CA ALA A 301 17.63 2.48 5.66
C ALA A 301 17.83 1.20 4.84
N VAL A 302 17.79 0.02 5.47
CA VAL A 302 17.92 -1.28 4.78
C VAL A 302 16.79 -1.46 3.77
N GLU A 303 15.56 -1.22 4.20
CA GLU A 303 14.37 -1.25 3.38
C GLU A 303 14.33 -0.08 2.37
N LEU A 304 14.67 1.13 2.81
CA LEU A 304 14.63 2.33 1.97
C LEU A 304 15.64 2.31 0.81
N PHE A 305 16.82 1.73 1.02
CA PHE A 305 17.86 1.54 -0.01
C PHE A 305 17.87 0.12 -0.63
N ASN A 306 16.84 -0.69 -0.38
CA ASN A 306 16.76 -2.06 -0.90
C ASN A 306 16.87 -2.10 -2.44
N GLY A 307 17.84 -2.85 -2.95
CA GLY A 307 18.08 -3.00 -4.39
C GLY A 307 19.05 -1.96 -5.00
N SER A 308 19.51 -0.97 -4.23
CA SER A 308 20.60 -0.08 -4.64
C SER A 308 21.91 -0.88 -4.81
N PRO A 309 22.59 -0.81 -5.98
CA PRO A 309 23.90 -1.43 -6.19
C PRO A 309 25.03 -0.74 -5.40
N VAL A 310 24.88 0.53 -5.02
CA VAL A 310 25.83 1.23 -4.14
C VAL A 310 25.58 0.91 -2.65
N GLY A 311 24.37 0.45 -2.32
CA GLY A 311 23.98 0.06 -0.98
C GLY A 311 23.61 1.25 -0.09
N ILE A 312 23.62 1.05 1.23
CA ILE A 312 23.25 2.10 2.19
C ILE A 312 24.39 3.12 2.33
N PRO A 313 24.15 4.42 2.12
CA PRO A 313 25.14 5.47 2.36
C PRO A 313 25.59 5.47 3.83
N ALA A 314 26.89 5.64 4.08
CA ALA A 314 27.45 5.54 5.44
C ALA A 314 26.80 6.50 6.47
N GLY A 315 26.41 7.72 6.05
CA GLY A 315 25.69 8.68 6.90
C GLY A 315 24.21 8.36 7.13
N ALA A 316 23.64 7.44 6.35
CA ALA A 316 22.23 7.07 6.38
C ALA A 316 21.96 5.76 7.16
N ILE A 317 22.99 5.08 7.68
CA ILE A 317 22.90 3.71 8.23
C ILE A 317 21.85 3.53 9.34
N ASN A 318 21.58 4.57 10.12
CA ASN A 318 20.59 4.54 11.22
C ASN A 318 19.13 4.68 10.73
N GLY A 319 18.89 4.86 9.43
CA GLY A 319 17.58 5.23 8.90
C GLY A 319 17.26 6.73 9.03
N PHE A 320 16.14 7.11 8.46
CA PHE A 320 15.57 8.44 8.58
C PHE A 320 14.57 8.45 9.74
N TYR A 321 14.49 9.57 10.46
CA TYR A 321 13.43 9.81 11.44
C TYR A 321 12.58 10.95 10.91
N LEU A 322 11.36 10.62 10.51
CA LEU A 322 10.34 11.59 10.14
C LEU A 322 9.76 12.17 11.42
N ASP A 323 10.08 13.43 11.70
CA ASP A 323 9.47 14.14 12.81
C ASP A 323 8.03 14.54 12.44
N LEU A 324 7.05 13.90 13.09
CA LEU A 324 5.63 14.19 12.88
C LEU A 324 5.24 15.58 13.39
N TRP A 325 6.14 16.31 14.08
CA TRP A 325 5.92 17.70 14.43
C TRP A 325 5.88 18.63 13.20
N GLU A 326 6.71 18.35 12.18
CA GLU A 326 6.87 19.14 10.96
C GLU A 326 5.65 19.07 10.02
N LEU A 327 4.74 18.12 10.25
CA LEU A 327 3.59 17.83 9.38
C LEU A 327 2.27 18.52 9.78
N LYS A 328 2.28 19.38 10.81
CA LYS A 328 1.09 19.95 11.48
C LYS A 328 0.67 21.33 11.00
#